data_AF-A0A1M3TFJ9-F1
#
_entry.id   AF-A0A1M3TFJ9-F1
#
_cell.length_a   1.000
_cell.length_b   1.000
_cell.length_c   1.000
_cell.angle_alpha   90.00
_cell.angle_beta   90.00
_cell.angle_gamma   90.00
#
_symmetry.space_group_name_H-M   'P 1'
#
loop_
_entity.id
_entity.type
_entity.pdbx_description
1 polymer ?
#
loop_
_entity_poly.entity_id
_entity_poly.type
_entity_poly.pdbx_seq_one_letter_code
_entity_poly.pdbx_strand_id
1 'polypeptide(L)'
;MHYLLLLFFGLLQLACAAKSGTYYAGWPVGDATWKQTDSEFEKETGISQYRLFEADGLIYKYQLDIVVSEVQGTFGSTYYFINATDRYSLTVFLPGIHTVSYNSNDPYILQVKVVEG
;
A
#
# COMPACT_ATOMS: atom_id res chain seq x y z
N MET A 1 25.29 -19.46 -38.49
CA MET A 1 25.19 -18.20 -37.71
C MET A 1 23.73 -17.79 -37.51
N HIS A 2 22.92 -18.50 -36.71
CA HIS A 2 21.54 -18.08 -36.38
C HIS A 2 21.05 -18.54 -35.00
N TYR A 3 21.85 -19.29 -34.23
CA TYR A 3 21.44 -19.83 -32.92
C TYR A 3 21.86 -18.97 -31.73
N LEU A 4 22.84 -18.07 -31.90
CA LEU A 4 23.28 -17.17 -30.84
C LEU A 4 22.27 -16.03 -30.56
N LEU A 5 21.49 -15.63 -31.57
CA LEU A 5 20.51 -14.55 -31.44
C LEU A 5 19.26 -14.97 -30.65
N LEU A 6 18.86 -16.25 -30.74
CA LEU A 6 17.71 -16.80 -30.01
C LEU A 6 17.99 -16.94 -28.50
N LEU A 7 19.24 -17.22 -28.12
CA LEU A 7 19.67 -17.25 -26.71
C LEU A 7 19.65 -15.86 -26.07
N PHE A 8 19.89 -14.80 -26.84
CA PHE A 8 19.89 -13.42 -26.34
C PHE A 8 18.46 -12.88 -26.10
N PHE A 9 17.48 -13.31 -26.90
CA PHE A 9 16.07 -12.95 -26.68
C PHE A 9 15.38 -13.79 -25.58
N GLY A 10 15.84 -15.03 -25.32
CA GLY A 10 15.33 -15.85 -24.22
C GLY A 10 15.76 -15.36 -22.83
N LEU A 11 16.93 -14.71 -22.73
CA LEU A 11 17.45 -14.11 -21.50
C LEU A 11 16.90 -12.70 -21.22
N LEU A 12 16.19 -12.09 -22.17
CA LEU A 12 15.55 -10.77 -21.99
C LEU A 12 14.16 -10.85 -21.35
N GLN A 13 13.68 -12.05 -21.01
CA GLN A 13 12.58 -12.22 -20.08
C GLN A 13 13.12 -12.19 -18.64
N LEU A 14 13.81 -11.09 -18.28
CA LEU A 14 13.77 -10.65 -16.89
C LEU A 14 12.30 -10.33 -16.64
N ALA A 15 11.58 -11.30 -16.11
CA ALA A 15 10.24 -11.09 -15.61
C ALA A 15 10.29 -9.82 -14.76
N CYS A 16 9.58 -8.77 -15.19
CA CYS A 16 9.14 -7.72 -14.30
C CYS A 16 8.19 -8.40 -13.31
N ALA A 17 8.75 -9.10 -12.34
CA ALA A 17 8.00 -9.56 -11.18
C ALA A 17 7.73 -8.29 -10.39
N ALA A 18 6.47 -7.84 -10.40
CA ALA A 18 5.99 -6.82 -9.47
C ALA A 18 6.46 -7.21 -8.07
N LYS A 19 7.37 -6.43 -7.46
CA LYS A 19 7.80 -6.68 -6.10
C LYS A 19 6.58 -6.47 -5.21
N SER A 20 6.42 -7.35 -4.22
CA SER A 20 5.39 -7.19 -3.20
C SER A 20 5.92 -7.57 -1.84
N GLY A 21 5.47 -6.85 -0.82
CA GLY A 21 5.89 -7.04 0.56
C GLY A 21 4.73 -6.80 1.52
N THR A 22 4.75 -7.46 2.67
CA THR A 22 3.78 -7.27 3.75
C THR A 22 4.51 -6.79 4.99
N TYR A 23 4.07 -5.66 5.53
CA TYR A 23 4.74 -4.93 6.60
C TYR A 23 3.80 -4.78 7.79
N TYR A 24 4.32 -4.93 9.01
CA TYR A 24 3.55 -4.69 10.22
C TYR A 24 3.27 -3.19 10.34
N ALA A 25 2.00 -2.84 10.50
CA ALA A 25 1.56 -1.46 10.64
C ALA A 25 1.21 -1.14 12.10
N GLY A 26 0.28 -1.92 12.66
CA GLY A 26 -0.18 -1.74 14.02
C GLY A 26 -0.91 -0.41 14.24
N TRP A 27 -1.75 0.01 13.30
CA TRP A 27 -2.38 1.33 13.29
C TRP A 27 -3.75 1.31 13.98
N PRO A 28 -3.89 1.96 15.16
CA PRO A 28 -5.17 2.05 15.85
C PRO A 28 -6.03 3.21 15.32
N VAL A 29 -7.34 3.06 15.47
CA VAL A 29 -8.29 4.17 15.36
C VAL A 29 -7.94 5.22 16.41
N GLY A 30 -7.84 6.48 15.97
CA GLY A 30 -7.49 7.62 16.81
C GLY A 30 -8.30 8.87 16.48
N ASP A 31 -7.72 10.02 16.84
CA ASP A 31 -8.34 11.36 16.86
C ASP A 31 -8.16 12.16 15.56
N ALA A 32 -8.02 11.47 14.42
CA ALA A 32 -7.78 12.05 13.10
C ALA A 32 -6.47 12.87 12.95
N THR A 33 -5.56 12.80 13.93
CA THR A 33 -4.22 13.39 13.81
C THR A 33 -3.30 12.54 12.93
N TRP A 34 -2.43 13.21 12.17
CA TRP A 34 -1.42 12.55 11.34
C TRP A 34 -0.31 11.96 12.22
N LYS A 35 -0.04 10.67 12.02
CA LYS A 35 1.02 9.91 12.68
C LYS A 35 2.11 9.60 11.66
N GLN A 36 3.37 9.86 12.02
CA GLN A 36 4.51 9.47 11.18
C GLN A 36 4.69 7.95 11.22
N THR A 37 5.00 7.35 10.09
CA THR A 37 5.59 6.01 10.03
C THR A 37 7.09 6.11 10.34
N ASP A 38 7.72 4.99 10.70
CA ASP A 38 9.17 4.96 10.80
C ASP A 38 9.83 4.95 9.41
N SER A 39 11.12 5.27 9.37
CA SER A 39 11.87 5.41 8.13
C SER A 39 12.01 4.11 7.32
N GLU A 40 11.99 2.95 7.98
CA GLU A 40 12.08 1.66 7.30
C GLU A 40 10.73 1.34 6.64
N PHE A 41 9.63 1.56 7.34
CA PHE A 41 8.29 1.43 6.80
C PHE A 41 8.05 2.39 5.62
N GLU A 42 8.43 3.66 5.73
CA GLU A 42 8.33 4.62 4.63
C GLU A 42 9.17 4.19 3.43
N LYS A 43 10.42 3.78 3.64
CA LYS A 43 11.29 3.34 2.54
C LYS A 43 10.72 2.13 1.80
N GLU A 44 10.13 1.18 2.52
CA GLU A 44 9.65 -0.06 1.92
C GLU A 44 8.24 0.04 1.33
N THR A 45 7.43 0.99 1.80
CA THR A 45 6.03 1.11 1.38
C THR A 45 5.71 2.40 0.62
N GLY A 46 6.57 3.42 0.74
CA GLY A 46 6.31 4.78 0.29
C GLY A 46 5.36 5.57 1.20
N ILE A 47 4.83 4.99 2.27
CA ILE A 47 3.88 5.67 3.17
C ILE A 47 4.65 6.36 4.29
N SER A 48 4.63 7.69 4.30
CA SER A 48 5.31 8.52 5.31
C SER A 48 4.44 8.83 6.51
N GLN A 49 3.12 8.90 6.31
CA GLN A 49 2.17 9.25 7.36
C GLN A 49 0.86 8.51 7.16
N TYR A 50 0.15 8.31 8.27
CA TYR A 50 -1.21 7.81 8.25
C TYR A 50 -2.07 8.52 9.29
N ARG A 51 -3.39 8.47 9.09
CA ARG A 51 -4.37 8.70 10.13
C ARG A 51 -5.56 7.79 9.91
N LEU A 52 -6.00 7.14 10.98
CA LEU A 52 -7.16 6.26 10.99
C LEU A 52 -8.11 6.79 12.06
N PHE A 53 -9.35 7.08 11.69
CA PHE A 53 -10.33 7.68 12.59
C PHE A 53 -11.76 7.27 12.23
N GLU A 54 -12.67 7.42 13.18
CA GLU A 54 -14.11 7.32 12.91
C GLU A 54 -14.56 8.60 12.20
N ALA A 55 -15.09 8.46 10.98
CA ALA A 55 -15.57 9.57 10.16
C ALA A 55 -17.10 9.71 10.20
N ASP A 56 -17.79 8.80 10.91
CA ASP A 56 -19.25 8.76 11.07
C ASP A 56 -20.05 9.00 9.77
N GLY A 57 -19.52 8.47 8.66
CA GLY A 57 -20.14 8.60 7.35
C GLY A 57 -21.43 7.78 7.25
N LEU A 58 -22.33 8.21 6.36
CA LEU A 58 -23.62 7.53 6.13
C LEU A 58 -23.47 6.10 5.61
N ILE A 59 -22.33 5.79 4.98
CA ILE A 59 -22.06 4.48 4.33
C ILE A 59 -20.88 3.78 5.00
N TYR A 60 -19.83 4.53 5.36
CA TYR A 60 -18.60 4.00 5.95
C TYR A 60 -18.31 4.69 7.27
N LYS A 61 -18.07 3.90 8.31
CA LYS A 61 -17.78 4.38 9.66
C LYS A 61 -16.32 4.85 9.82
N TYR A 62 -15.38 4.17 9.17
CA TYR A 62 -13.95 4.45 9.33
C TYR A 62 -13.34 5.03 8.07
N GLN A 63 -12.37 5.92 8.26
CA GLN A 63 -11.54 6.48 7.20
C GLN A 63 -10.07 6.32 7.55
N LEU A 64 -9.32 5.73 6.63
CA LEU A 64 -7.87 5.68 6.65
C LEU A 64 -7.34 6.60 5.56
N ASP A 65 -6.60 7.63 5.96
CA ASP A 65 -5.83 8.44 5.05
C ASP A 65 -4.35 8.10 5.20
N ILE A 66 -3.64 8.07 4.08
CA ILE A 66 -2.19 7.89 4.02
C ILE A 66 -1.55 9.02 3.21
N VAL A 67 -0.31 9.37 3.57
CA VAL A 67 0.55 10.20 2.74
C VAL A 67 1.57 9.30 2.07
N VAL A 68 1.56 9.26 0.75
CA VAL A 68 2.54 8.53 -0.06
C VAL A 68 3.61 9.52 -0.53
N SER A 69 4.85 9.38 -0.07
CA SER A 69 5.99 10.19 -0.50
C SER A 69 6.56 9.69 -1.83
N GLU A 70 6.52 8.38 -2.06
CA GLU A 70 7.01 7.73 -3.28
C GLU A 70 6.13 6.53 -3.65
N VAL A 71 5.70 6.46 -4.92
CA VAL A 71 5.01 5.27 -5.42
C VAL A 71 6.02 4.16 -5.68
N GLN A 72 5.74 2.98 -5.13
CA GLN A 72 6.46 1.74 -5.40
C GLN A 72 5.97 1.15 -6.72
N GLY A 73 6.83 1.11 -7.74
CA GLY A 73 6.53 0.57 -9.07
C GLY A 73 6.63 1.59 -10.21
N THR A 74 6.48 1.14 -11.46
CA THR A 74 6.56 2.01 -12.65
C THR A 74 5.23 2.71 -12.93
N PHE A 75 4.12 2.05 -12.61
CA PHE A 75 2.78 2.53 -12.93
C PHE A 75 1.94 2.92 -11.71
N GLY A 76 2.46 2.73 -10.50
CA GLY A 76 1.77 3.03 -9.25
C GLY A 76 1.89 1.88 -8.25
N SER A 77 1.28 2.03 -7.09
CA SER A 77 1.28 1.04 -6.01
C SER A 77 -0.13 0.62 -5.65
N THR A 78 -0.34 -0.67 -5.45
CA THR A 78 -1.58 -1.16 -4.84
C THR A 78 -1.31 -1.57 -3.40
N TYR A 79 -1.95 -0.85 -2.48
CA TYR A 79 -1.93 -1.11 -1.05
C TYR A 79 -3.10 -2.00 -0.67
N TYR A 80 -2.85 -2.93 0.24
CA TYR A 80 -3.86 -3.72 0.92
C TYR A 80 -3.70 -3.55 2.42
N PHE A 81 -4.67 -2.91 3.05
CA PHE A 81 -4.75 -2.72 4.50
C PHE A 81 -5.50 -3.90 5.10
N ILE A 82 -4.87 -4.62 6.02
CA ILE A 82 -5.35 -5.89 6.56
C ILE A 82 -5.59 -5.73 8.06
N ASN A 83 -6.78 -6.07 8.51
CA ASN A 83 -7.12 -6.22 9.93
C ASN A 83 -7.41 -7.69 10.24
N ALA A 84 -8.01 -7.98 11.39
CA ALA A 84 -8.25 -9.35 11.84
C ALA A 84 -9.21 -10.15 10.92
N THR A 85 -10.13 -9.48 10.23
CA THR A 85 -11.24 -10.12 9.51
C THR A 85 -11.25 -9.83 8.02
N ASP A 86 -10.74 -8.68 7.61
CA ASP A 86 -10.99 -8.04 6.33
C ASP A 86 -9.71 -7.48 5.70
N ARG A 87 -9.84 -7.14 4.41
CA ARG A 87 -8.78 -6.50 3.63
C ARG A 87 -9.37 -5.43 2.73
N TYR A 88 -8.76 -4.25 2.72
CA TYR A 88 -9.18 -3.09 1.93
C TYR A 88 -8.08 -2.68 0.98
N SER A 89 -8.41 -2.46 -0.30
CA SER A 89 -7.43 -2.12 -1.33
C SER A 89 -7.49 -0.65 -1.73
N LEU A 90 -6.33 -0.05 -2.00
CA LEU A 90 -6.19 1.29 -2.52
C LEU A 90 -5.06 1.33 -3.55
N THR A 91 -5.38 1.68 -4.79
CA THR A 91 -4.38 1.87 -5.84
C THR A 91 -4.02 3.35 -5.94
N VAL A 92 -2.72 3.63 -5.89
CA VAL A 92 -2.14 4.97 -5.87
C VAL A 92 -1.21 5.13 -7.07
N PHE A 93 -1.47 6.14 -7.90
CA PHE A 93 -0.68 6.41 -9.11
C PHE A 93 0.35 7.53 -8.92
N LEU A 94 0.16 8.39 -7.91
CA LEU A 94 0.97 9.57 -7.67
C LEU A 94 1.21 9.77 -6.17
N PRO A 95 2.36 10.34 -5.77
CA PRO A 95 2.58 10.79 -4.39
C PRO A 95 1.49 11.78 -3.94
N GLY A 96 1.22 11.82 -2.64
CA GLY A 96 0.22 12.70 -2.04
C GLY A 96 -0.66 12.00 -1.00
N ILE A 97 -1.78 12.65 -0.66
CA ILE A 97 -2.76 12.12 0.28
C ILE A 97 -3.76 11.23 -0.46
N HIS A 98 -3.97 10.03 0.06
CA HIS A 98 -4.95 9.07 -0.47
C HIS A 98 -5.81 8.52 0.65
N THR A 99 -7.04 8.17 0.31
CA THR A 99 -8.07 7.80 1.29
C THR A 99 -8.72 6.48 0.94
N VAL A 100 -8.94 5.65 1.96
CA VAL A 100 -9.84 4.50 1.90
C VAL A 100 -10.86 4.59 3.04
N SER A 101 -12.14 4.56 2.68
CA SER A 101 -13.24 4.49 3.65
C SER A 101 -13.75 3.05 3.72
N TYR A 102 -14.01 2.56 4.93
CA TYR A 102 -14.43 1.18 5.14
C TYR A 102 -15.27 0.97 6.41
N ASN A 103 -15.88 -0.22 6.50
CA ASN A 103 -16.54 -0.71 7.70
C ASN A 103 -15.81 -1.96 8.18
N SER A 104 -15.59 -2.07 9.48
CA SER A 104 -15.11 -3.29 10.13
C SER A 104 -15.60 -3.38 11.56
N ASN A 105 -15.72 -4.61 12.06
CA ASN A 105 -15.93 -4.88 13.48
C ASN A 105 -14.63 -4.72 14.30
N ASP A 106 -13.48 -4.84 13.64
CA ASP A 106 -12.16 -4.60 14.22
C ASP A 106 -11.34 -3.70 13.27
N PRO A 107 -11.44 -2.36 13.41
CA PRO A 107 -10.83 -1.43 12.47
C PRO A 107 -9.31 -1.33 12.59
N TYR A 108 -8.68 -2.01 13.55
CA TYR A 108 -7.23 -1.95 13.76
C TYR A 108 -6.46 -2.57 12.58
N ILE A 109 -5.63 -1.78 11.90
CA ILE A 109 -4.83 -2.28 10.78
C ILE A 109 -3.58 -2.96 11.31
N LEU A 110 -3.54 -4.29 11.17
CA LEU A 110 -2.41 -5.13 11.56
C LEU A 110 -1.25 -4.98 10.59
N GLN A 111 -1.55 -5.04 9.29
CA GLN A 111 -0.55 -5.14 8.24
C GLN A 111 -0.93 -4.32 7.03
N VAL A 112 0.10 -3.86 6.32
CA VAL A 112 -0.02 -3.28 4.98
C VAL A 112 0.76 -4.13 4.02
N LYS A 113 0.08 -4.64 2.99
CA LYS A 113 0.73 -5.27 1.84
C LYS A 113 0.81 -4.27 0.69
N VAL A 114 2.00 -4.11 0.12
CA VAL A 114 2.23 -3.28 -1.07
C VAL A 114 2.53 -4.20 -2.25
N VAL A 115 1.94 -3.89 -3.40
CA VAL A 115 2.21 -4.55 -4.68
C VAL A 115 2.58 -3.46 -5.68
N GLU A 116 3.78 -3.54 -6.24
CA GLU A 116 4.25 -2.64 -7.29
C GLU A 116 3.47 -2.86 -8.58
N GLY A 117 3.08 -1.76 -9.23
CA GLY A 117 2.38 -1.72 -10.51
C GLY A 117 3.30 -1.48 -11.69
#